data_AF-A0A938SDR9-F1
#
_entry.id   AF-A0A938SDR9-F1
#
_cell.length_a   1.000
_cell.length_b   1.000
_cell.length_c   1.000
_cell.angle_alpha   90.00
_cell.angle_beta   90.00
_cell.angle_gamma   90.00
#
_symmetry.space_group_name_H-M   'P 1'
#
loop_
_entity.id
_entity.type
_entity.pdbx_description
1 polymer ?
#
loop_
_entity_poly.entity_id
_entity_poly.type
_entity_poly.pdbx_seq_one_letter_code
_entity_poly.pdbx_strand_id
1 'polypeptide(L)' 'MRLGAPVFVKTADAVELAKAHRDLGYGAAYCPGMAINAKSDVEIEAVRKAFEQEDIVIAEVGAWGNMSKRL' A
#
# COMPACT_ATOMS: atom_id res chain seq x y z
N MET A 1 17.31 3.13 8.92
CA MET A 1 16.81 1.98 8.14
C MET A 1 15.32 1.83 8.43
N ARG A 2 14.47 1.61 7.42
CA ARG A 2 13.01 1.41 7.60
C ARG A 2 12.70 -0.08 7.42
N LEU A 3 11.96 -0.66 8.36
CA LEU A 3 11.52 -2.06 8.31
C LEU A 3 10.03 -2.11 8.04
N GLY A 4 9.62 -3.12 7.27
CA GLY A 4 8.23 -3.35 6.89
C GLY A 4 7.90 -4.83 6.86
N ALA A 5 6.63 -5.15 7.00
CA ALA A 5 6.09 -6.50 6.93
C ALA A 5 4.61 -6.44 6.47
N PRO A 6 4.00 -7.59 6.11
CA PRO A 6 2.58 -7.62 5.78
C PRO A 6 1.73 -7.29 7.03
N VAL A 7 0.73 -6.42 6.85
CA VAL A 7 -0.26 -6.09 7.87
C VAL A 7 -1.61 -6.68 7.48
N PHE A 8 -2.21 -7.48 8.36
CA PHE A 8 -3.41 -8.28 8.07
C PHE A 8 -4.73 -7.57 8.42
N VAL A 9 -4.81 -6.25 8.20
CA VAL A 9 -6.06 -5.48 8.37
C VAL A 9 -6.89 -5.57 7.09
N LYS A 10 -8.19 -5.88 7.23
CA LYS A 10 -9.12 -5.94 6.10
C LYS A 10 -9.81 -4.59 5.95
N THR A 11 -9.18 -3.68 5.24
CA THR A 11 -9.72 -2.34 4.97
C THR A 11 -9.51 -1.92 3.52
N ALA A 12 -10.43 -1.11 3.02
CA ALA A 12 -10.30 -0.39 1.76
C ALA A 12 -9.87 1.08 1.96
N ASP A 13 -9.69 1.51 3.22
CA ASP A 13 -9.28 2.85 3.58
C ASP A 13 -7.75 2.93 3.67
N ALA A 14 -7.15 3.82 2.89
CA ALA A 14 -5.69 4.01 2.87
C ALA A 14 -5.15 4.53 4.20
N VAL A 15 -5.91 5.35 4.93
CA VAL A 15 -5.53 5.92 6.23
C VAL A 15 -5.53 4.84 7.29
N GLU A 16 -6.56 4.00 7.34
CA GLU A 16 -6.62 2.88 8.28
C GLU A 16 -5.46 1.90 8.04
N LEU A 17 -5.16 1.61 6.78
CA LEU A 17 -4.04 0.74 6.43
C LEU A 17 -2.68 1.34 6.82
N ALA A 18 -2.45 2.64 6.56
CA ALA A 18 -1.22 3.33 6.92
C ALA A 18 -1.02 3.35 8.45
N LYS A 19 -2.07 3.66 9.21
CA LYS A 19 -2.07 3.63 10.67
C LYS A 19 -1.74 2.24 11.22
N ALA A 20 -2.31 1.20 10.64
CA ALA A 20 -2.03 -0.16 11.09
C ALA A 20 -0.54 -0.54 10.93
N HIS A 21 0.16 -0.03 9.90
CA HIS A 21 1.62 -0.20 9.79
C HIS A 21 2.34 0.57 10.90
N ARG A 22 1.90 1.80 11.17
CA ARG A 22 2.50 2.66 12.19
C ARG A 22 2.34 2.09 13.60
N ASP A 23 1.16 1.58 13.93
CA ASP A 23 0.83 0.96 15.21
C ASP A 23 1.68 -0.29 15.50
N LEU A 24 2.09 -1.01 14.45
CA LEU A 24 2.99 -2.17 14.54
C LEU A 24 4.48 -1.78 14.57
N GLY A 25 4.80 -0.49 14.53
CA GLY A 25 6.17 0.02 14.57
C GLY A 25 6.92 -0.08 13.24
N TYR A 26 6.20 -0.30 12.14
CA TYR A 26 6.82 -0.33 10.80
C TYR A 26 7.01 1.09 10.26
N GLY A 27 8.02 1.21 9.39
CA GLY A 27 8.27 2.42 8.59
C GLY A 27 8.21 2.15 7.08
N ALA A 28 7.91 0.91 6.68
CA ALA A 28 7.78 0.52 5.30
C ALA A 28 6.60 -0.43 5.09
N ALA A 29 6.04 -0.43 3.89
CA ALA A 29 4.89 -1.23 3.50
C ALA A 29 5.04 -1.76 2.07
N TYR A 30 4.28 -2.82 1.77
CA TYR A 30 3.96 -3.20 0.40
C TYR A 30 3.06 -2.15 -0.25
N CYS A 31 3.13 -2.06 -1.58
CA CYS A 31 2.17 -1.27 -2.34
C CYS A 31 0.76 -1.81 -2.10
N PRO A 32 -0.16 -1.00 -1.57
CA PRO A 32 -1.48 -1.48 -1.20
C PRO A 32 -2.30 -1.78 -2.46
N GLY A 33 -3.12 -2.84 -2.41
CA GLY A 33 -3.92 -3.27 -3.56
C GLY A 33 -4.85 -2.17 -4.11
N MET A 34 -5.31 -1.24 -3.28
CA MET A 34 -6.10 -0.09 -3.71
C MET A 34 -5.32 0.89 -4.59
N ALA A 35 -4.00 1.06 -4.38
CA ALA A 35 -3.15 1.85 -5.26
C ALA A 35 -2.89 1.13 -6.59
N ILE A 36 -2.71 -0.20 -6.55
CA ILE A 36 -2.50 -1.02 -7.76
C ILE A 36 -3.74 -1.00 -8.66
N ASN A 37 -4.93 -1.03 -8.07
CA ASN A 37 -6.20 -1.05 -8.78
C ASN A 37 -6.84 0.34 -8.94
N ALA A 38 -6.11 1.41 -8.63
CA ALA A 38 -6.60 2.77 -8.79
C ALA A 38 -6.96 3.04 -10.26
N LYS A 39 -8.09 3.71 -10.49
CA LYS A 39 -8.62 4.06 -11.81
C LYS A 39 -8.38 5.53 -12.17
N SER A 40 -7.89 6.31 -11.21
CA SER A 40 -7.63 7.74 -11.36
C SER A 40 -6.42 8.18 -10.54
N ASP A 41 -5.79 9.27 -10.97
CA ASP A 41 -4.69 9.89 -10.22
C ASP A 41 -5.17 10.33 -8.82
N VAL A 42 -6.43 10.77 -8.68
CA VAL A 42 -7.01 11.19 -7.40
C VAL A 42 -6.96 10.07 -6.35
N GLU A 43 -7.20 8.82 -6.76
CA GLU A 43 -7.11 7.66 -5.86
C GLU A 43 -5.66 7.36 -5.46
N ILE A 44 -4.71 7.48 -6.40
CA ILE A 44 -3.28 7.34 -6.13
C ILE A 44 -2.80 8.43 -5.16
N GLU A 45 -3.22 9.67 -5.38
CA GLU A 45 -2.93 10.81 -4.52
C GLU A 45 -3.46 10.60 -3.10
N ALA A 46 -4.67 10.04 -2.96
CA ALA A 46 -5.26 9.75 -1.66
C ALA A 46 -4.44 8.70 -0.90
N VAL A 47 -4.00 7.64 -1.58
CA VAL A 47 -3.12 6.62 -0.97
C VAL A 47 -1.78 7.22 -0.59
N ARG A 48 -1.14 7.99 -1.49
CA ARG A 48 0.16 8.61 -1.19
C ARG A 48 0.05 9.49 0.06
N LYS A 49 -0.96 10.35 0.14
CA LYS A 49 -1.15 11.25 1.29
C LYS A 49 -1.36 10.48 2.59
N ALA A 50 -2.15 9.42 2.58
CA ALA A 50 -2.39 8.60 3.76
C ALA A 50 -1.09 7.96 4.29
N PHE A 51 -0.27 7.40 3.41
CA PHE A 51 1.00 6.77 3.79
C PHE A 51 2.06 7.79 4.18
N GLU A 52 2.10 8.95 3.53
CA GLU A 52 2.97 10.08 3.88
C GLU A 52 2.66 10.63 5.28
N GLN A 53 1.38 10.77 5.63
CA GLN A 53 0.96 11.27 6.95
C GLN A 53 1.42 10.37 8.11
N GLU A 54 1.56 9.08 7.86
CA GLU A 54 1.99 8.09 8.86
C GLU A 54 3.51 7.77 8.77
N ASP A 55 4.28 8.50 7.93
CA ASP A 55 5.70 8.26 7.64
C ASP A 55 6.01 6.82 7.17
N ILE A 56 5.10 6.23 6.37
CA ILE A 56 5.24 4.89 5.82
C ILE A 56 5.71 4.96 4.36
N VAL A 57 6.87 4.38 4.08
CA VAL A 57 7.39 4.27 2.71
C VAL A 57 6.86 3.01 2.04
N ILE A 58 6.28 3.13 0.85
CA ILE A 58 6.03 1.98 -0.01
C ILE A 58 7.38 1.49 -0.54
N ALA A 59 7.86 0.36 -0.02
CA ALA A 59 9.21 -0.15 -0.28
C ALA A 59 9.23 -1.32 -1.26
N GLU A 60 8.09 -1.94 -1.54
CA GLU A 60 7.98 -3.02 -2.50
C GLU A 60 6.70 -2.89 -3.34
N VAL A 61 6.87 -2.96 -4.66
CA VAL A 61 5.78 -3.05 -5.63
C VAL A 61 6.01 -4.34 -6.42
N GLY A 62 5.21 -5.36 -6.15
CA GLY A 62 5.23 -6.62 -6.90
C GLY A 62 3.92 -6.82 -7.64
N ALA A 63 3.96 -6.81 -8.98
CA ALA A 63 2.83 -7.22 -9.81
C ALA A 63 3.24 -8.49 -10.56
N TRP A 64 2.88 -9.66 -10.03
CA TRP A 64 3.02 -10.93 -10.73
C TRP A 64 1.70 -11.31 -11.40
N GLY A 65 1.45 -10.67 -12.55
CA GLY A 65 0.45 -11.15 -13.49
C GLY A 65 1.12 -12.19 -14.37
N ASN A 66 0.83 -13.48 -14.18
CA ASN A 66 1.25 -14.52 -15.11
C ASN A 66 0.93 -14.03 -16.54
N MET A 67 1.95 -13.91 -17.42
CA MET A 67 1.86 -13.36 -18.79
C MET A 67 1.11 -14.30 -19.76
N SER A 68 0.01 -14.90 -19.30
CA SER A 68 -0.87 -15.74 -20.09
C SER A 68 -2.31 -15.33 -19.82
N LYS A 69 -2.76 -14.24 -20.47
CA LYS A 69 -4.08 -14.27 -21.07
C LYS A 69 -3.89 -14.67 -22.53
N ARG A 70 -3.84 -15.97 -22.78
CA ARG A 70 -4.14 -16.51 -24.11
C ARG A 70 -5.55 -17.09 -24.04
N LEU A 71 -6.32 -16.67 -25.05
CA LEU A 71 -7.70 -17.00 -25.42
C LEU A 71 -8.77 -16.18 -24.70
#